data_AF-A0A1F3E7N7-F1
#
_entry.id   AF-A0A1F3E7N7-F1
#
_cell.length_a   1.000
_cell.length_b   1.000
_cell.length_c   1.000
_cell.angle_alpha   90.00
_cell.angle_beta   90.00
_cell.angle_gamma   90.00
#
_symmetry.space_group_name_H-M   'P 1'
#
loop_
_entity.id
_entity.type
_entity.pdbx_description
1 polymer ?
#
loop_
_entity_poly.entity_id
_entity_poly.type
_entity_poly.pdbx_seq_one_letter_code
_entity_poly.pdbx_strand_id
1 'polypeptide(L)'
;MTNHASKSGGIYPVNAMKDQFSGEFKFVQEYRPEIYKVESPDAIEPKGKDAKVLFRYKFDNKTAGVCYDGDYKSVVLGFPFETITTEKERSELLGQILRYWAASPNPSKGGE
;
A
#
# COMPACT_ATOMS: atom_id res chain seq x y z
N MET A 1 29.96 8.00 1.33
CA MET A 1 29.14 6.83 1.00
C MET A 1 28.12 6.63 2.12
N THR A 2 26.89 7.14 1.96
CA THR A 2 25.85 7.05 2.99
C THR A 2 25.07 5.75 2.83
N ASN A 3 25.35 4.81 3.71
CA ASN A 3 24.70 3.50 3.81
C ASN A 3 23.31 3.63 4.45
N HIS A 4 22.39 4.34 3.79
CA HIS A 4 21.00 4.56 4.25
C HIS A 4 19.95 3.90 3.36
N ALA A 5 20.37 3.17 2.30
CA ALA A 5 19.43 2.42 1.48
C ALA A 5 18.89 1.24 2.30
N SER A 6 17.63 1.35 2.71
CA SER A 6 16.90 0.28 3.37
C SER A 6 16.95 -1.00 2.53
N LYS A 7 17.24 -2.14 3.17
CA LYS A 7 17.45 -3.43 2.48
C LYS A 7 16.16 -4.22 2.22
N SER A 8 15.00 -3.67 2.55
CA SER A 8 13.74 -4.33 2.22
C SER A 8 12.63 -3.31 1.95
N GLY A 9 12.12 -3.31 0.72
CA GLY A 9 10.88 -2.63 0.36
C GLY A 9 9.68 -3.34 0.95
N GLY A 10 9.61 -3.46 2.28
CA GLY A 10 8.51 -4.14 2.96
C GLY A 10 7.37 -3.18 3.28
N ILE A 11 6.13 -3.63 3.10
CA ILE A 11 4.92 -2.95 3.58
C ILE A 11 4.06 -3.89 4.43
N TYR A 12 3.30 -3.31 5.37
CA TYR A 12 2.34 -4.05 6.20
C TYR A 12 1.08 -3.22 6.48
N PRO A 13 -0.09 -3.84 6.60
CA PRO A 13 -1.34 -3.12 6.83
C PRO A 13 -1.39 -2.58 8.26
N VAL A 14 -1.96 -1.38 8.42
CA VAL A 14 -2.24 -0.84 9.76
C VAL A 14 -3.32 -1.68 10.46
N ASN A 15 -3.33 -1.66 11.80
CA ASN A 15 -4.29 -2.44 12.59
C ASN A 15 -5.75 -2.21 12.18
N ALA A 16 -6.12 -0.96 11.85
CA ALA A 16 -7.49 -0.61 11.45
C ALA A 16 -7.93 -1.23 10.11
N MET A 17 -6.99 -1.73 9.30
CA MET A 17 -7.25 -2.33 7.99
C MET A 17 -6.94 -3.84 7.94
N LYS A 18 -6.59 -4.46 9.09
CA LYS A 18 -6.14 -5.87 9.14
C LYS A 18 -7.22 -6.89 8.77
N ASP A 19 -8.49 -6.54 8.92
CA ASP A 19 -9.60 -7.41 8.58
C ASP A 19 -9.83 -7.49 7.06
N GLN A 20 -9.50 -6.41 6.33
CA GLN A 20 -9.64 -6.35 4.87
C GLN A 20 -8.32 -6.66 4.15
N PHE A 21 -7.19 -6.26 4.76
CA PHE A 21 -5.86 -6.42 4.19
C PHE A 21 -4.95 -7.13 5.18
N SER A 22 -4.29 -8.19 4.72
CA SER A 22 -3.42 -9.02 5.56
C SER A 22 -2.14 -9.38 4.82
N GLY A 23 -1.16 -9.85 5.58
CA GLY A 23 0.16 -10.19 5.05
C GLY A 23 1.09 -8.98 4.96
N GLU A 24 2.36 -9.28 4.72
CA GLU A 24 3.38 -8.31 4.37
C GLU A 24 3.77 -8.52 2.91
N PHE A 25 4.03 -7.44 2.20
CA PHE A 25 4.42 -7.50 0.79
C PHE A 25 5.78 -6.85 0.61
N LYS A 26 6.59 -7.40 -0.32
CA LYS A 26 7.90 -6.86 -0.65
C LYS A 26 7.93 -6.30 -2.08
N PHE A 27 8.37 -5.05 -2.21
CA PHE A 27 8.75 -4.43 -3.47
C PHE A 27 10.27 -4.33 -3.63
N VAL A 28 10.73 -4.11 -4.86
CA VAL A 28 12.15 -4.05 -5.20
C VAL A 28 12.82 -2.78 -4.68
N GLN A 29 13.75 -2.91 -3.74
CA GLN A 29 14.69 -1.85 -3.32
C GLN A 29 16.16 -2.23 -3.53
N GLU A 30 16.41 -3.38 -4.15
CA GLU A 30 17.75 -3.87 -4.47
C GLU A 30 17.89 -4.05 -5.97
N TYR A 31 19.12 -4.16 -6.46
CA TYR A 31 19.34 -4.46 -7.87
C TYR A 31 18.71 -5.81 -8.24
N ARG A 32 17.96 -5.82 -9.35
CA ARG A 32 17.43 -7.03 -9.99
C ARG A 32 17.62 -6.95 -11.50
N PRO A 33 17.95 -8.05 -12.18
CA PRO A 33 18.06 -8.06 -13.63
C PRO A 33 16.72 -7.82 -14.34
N GLU A 34 15.62 -8.25 -13.74
CA GLU A 34 14.31 -8.36 -14.42
C GLU A 34 13.45 -7.09 -14.28
N ILE A 35 13.75 -6.22 -13.32
CA ILE A 35 12.93 -5.04 -13.01
C ILE A 35 13.75 -3.94 -12.33
N TYR A 36 13.34 -2.70 -12.52
CA TYR A 36 13.97 -1.55 -11.90
C TYR A 36 13.83 -1.55 -10.38
N LYS A 37 14.81 -0.91 -9.72
CA LYS A 37 14.80 -0.65 -8.28
C LYS A 37 13.94 0.57 -7.98
N VAL A 38 13.10 0.48 -6.95
CA VAL A 38 12.41 1.64 -6.37
C VAL A 38 13.39 2.36 -5.44
N GLU A 39 14.00 3.45 -5.93
CA GLU A 39 15.01 4.19 -5.16
C GLU A 39 14.41 5.13 -4.13
N SER A 40 13.22 5.68 -4.40
CA SER A 40 12.55 6.67 -3.56
C SER A 40 11.05 6.42 -3.58
N PRO A 41 10.53 5.53 -2.71
CA PRO A 41 9.10 5.34 -2.58
C PRO A 41 8.46 6.57 -1.91
N ASP A 42 7.23 6.90 -2.30
CA ASP A 42 6.50 8.06 -1.82
C ASP A 42 5.82 7.79 -0.48
N ALA A 43 5.97 8.72 0.46
CA ALA A 43 5.17 8.74 1.67
C ALA A 43 3.91 9.60 1.43
N ILE A 44 2.74 8.97 1.40
CA ILE A 44 1.47 9.63 1.03
C ILE A 44 0.55 9.68 2.25
N GLU A 45 0.05 10.85 2.63
CA GLU A 45 -0.90 10.98 3.74
C GLU A 45 -2.35 11.12 3.23
N PRO A 46 -3.34 10.46 3.87
CA PRO A 46 -4.73 10.60 3.48
C PRO A 46 -5.25 11.99 3.82
N LYS A 47 -6.18 12.51 3.00
CA LYS A 47 -6.87 13.78 3.24
C LYS A 47 -8.38 13.59 3.10
N GLY A 48 -9.11 14.07 4.10
CA GLY A 48 -10.58 13.97 4.14
C GLY A 48 -11.07 12.87 5.08
N LYS A 49 -12.37 12.90 5.41
CA LYS A 49 -12.98 12.08 6.47
C LYS A 49 -12.98 10.57 6.20
N ASP A 50 -13.12 10.16 4.93
CA ASP A 50 -13.21 8.76 4.53
C ASP A 50 -11.89 8.22 3.94
N ALA A 51 -10.83 9.03 3.95
CA ALA A 51 -9.49 8.62 3.55
C ALA A 51 -8.71 8.10 4.77
N LYS A 52 -8.07 6.94 4.62
CA LYS A 52 -7.39 6.23 5.72
C LYS A 52 -6.00 5.77 5.28
N VAL A 53 -5.11 5.65 6.25
CA VAL A 53 -3.82 4.98 6.07
C VAL A 53 -4.11 3.49 5.86
N LEU A 54 -3.58 2.92 4.78
CA LEU A 54 -3.73 1.52 4.45
C LEU A 54 -2.48 0.72 4.87
N PHE A 55 -1.32 1.10 4.34
CA PHE A 55 -0.06 0.41 4.54
C PHE A 55 1.00 1.33 5.17
N ARG A 56 1.91 0.74 5.94
CA ARG A 56 3.12 1.39 6.48
C ARG A 56 4.37 0.72 5.90
N TYR A 57 5.40 1.50 5.60
CA TYR A 57 6.71 0.96 5.25
C TYR A 57 7.36 0.33 6.48
N LYS A 58 7.94 -0.87 6.33
CA LYS A 58 8.62 -1.58 7.42
C LYS A 58 9.84 -0.85 7.97
N PHE A 59 10.50 -0.02 7.17
CA PHE A 59 11.78 0.57 7.53
C PHE A 59 11.69 1.83 8.37
N ASP A 60 10.70 2.70 8.13
CA ASP A 60 10.55 3.97 8.83
C ASP A 60 9.12 4.25 9.30
N ASN A 61 8.18 3.32 9.11
CA ASN A 61 6.78 3.45 9.49
C ASN A 61 6.07 4.67 8.85
N LYS A 62 6.60 5.22 7.75
CA LYS A 62 5.86 6.18 6.92
C LYS A 62 4.74 5.49 6.17
N THR A 63 3.76 6.29 5.72
CA THR A 63 2.59 5.76 5.02
C THR A 63 2.98 5.29 3.61
N ALA A 64 2.83 3.99 3.36
CA ALA A 64 3.16 3.34 2.09
C ALA A 64 1.97 3.24 1.13
N GLY A 65 0.76 3.51 1.63
CA GLY A 65 -0.43 3.54 0.82
C GLY A 65 -1.62 4.01 1.63
N VAL A 66 -2.60 4.55 0.93
CA VAL A 66 -3.85 5.07 1.48
C VAL A 66 -5.03 4.45 0.75
N CYS A 67 -6.18 4.42 1.41
CA CYS A 67 -7.43 4.04 0.79
C CYS A 67 -8.52 5.07 1.08
N TYR A 68 -9.49 5.18 0.19
CA TYR A 68 -10.71 5.94 0.39
C TYR A 68 -11.90 5.00 0.47
N ASP A 69 -12.79 5.20 1.45
CA ASP A 69 -13.99 4.38 1.67
C ASP A 69 -15.22 5.25 1.93
N GLY A 70 -15.64 6.01 0.92
CA GLY A 70 -16.84 6.84 0.97
C GLY A 70 -17.81 6.46 -0.14
N ASP A 71 -18.20 7.43 -0.97
CA ASP A 71 -19.15 7.21 -2.08
C ASP A 71 -18.60 6.29 -3.18
N TYR A 72 -17.28 6.11 -3.19
CA TYR A 72 -16.55 5.13 -3.98
C TYR A 72 -15.39 4.60 -3.14
N LYS A 73 -14.69 3.59 -3.67
CA LYS A 73 -13.47 3.06 -3.04
C LYS A 73 -12.27 3.24 -3.95
N SER A 74 -11.13 3.59 -3.35
CA SER A 74 -9.84 3.64 -4.06
C SER A 74 -8.71 3.14 -3.17
N VAL A 75 -7.63 2.69 -3.81
CA VAL A 75 -6.36 2.36 -3.16
C VAL A 75 -5.26 3.06 -3.94
N VAL A 76 -4.36 3.72 -3.22
CA VAL A 76 -3.16 4.35 -3.77
C VAL A 76 -1.95 3.81 -3.02
N LEU A 77 -0.95 3.35 -3.76
CA LEU A 77 0.33 2.88 -3.23
C LEU A 77 1.41 3.91 -3.50
N GLY A 78 2.33 4.10 -2.57
CA GLY A 78 3.52 4.96 -2.71
C GLY A 78 4.65 4.30 -3.49
N PHE A 79 4.38 3.20 -4.18
CA PHE A 79 5.35 2.48 -5.01
C PHE A 79 4.63 1.78 -6.17
N PRO A 80 5.33 1.51 -7.29
CA PRO A 80 4.72 0.85 -8.44
C PRO A 80 4.40 -0.62 -8.13
N PHE A 81 3.17 -1.04 -8.39
CA PHE A 81 2.68 -2.37 -8.00
C PHE A 81 3.47 -3.52 -8.65
N GLU A 82 3.94 -3.34 -9.90
CA GLU A 82 4.72 -4.33 -10.64
C GLU A 82 6.05 -4.69 -9.98
N THR A 83 6.54 -3.84 -9.06
CA THR A 83 7.78 -4.06 -8.31
C THR A 83 7.61 -5.10 -7.19
N ILE A 84 6.40 -5.60 -6.95
CA ILE A 84 6.19 -6.85 -6.21
C ILE A 84 6.47 -8.00 -7.16
N THR A 85 7.59 -8.69 -6.98
CA THR A 85 8.12 -9.59 -8.03
C THR A 85 7.49 -10.98 -8.04
N THR A 86 6.98 -11.46 -6.91
CA THR A 86 6.37 -12.80 -6.87
C THR A 86 4.92 -12.73 -7.32
N GLU A 87 4.54 -13.65 -8.21
CA GLU A 87 3.15 -13.75 -8.68
C GLU A 87 2.18 -14.00 -7.51
N LYS A 88 2.61 -14.79 -6.53
CA LYS A 88 1.84 -15.07 -5.31
C LYS A 88 1.50 -13.77 -4.56
N GLU A 89 2.49 -12.95 -4.23
CA GLU A 89 2.27 -11.69 -3.50
C GLU A 89 1.43 -10.69 -4.32
N ARG A 90 1.66 -10.60 -5.63
CA ARG A 90 0.84 -9.75 -6.51
C ARG A 90 -0.62 -10.20 -6.51
N SER A 91 -0.87 -11.49 -6.74
CA SER A 91 -2.23 -12.04 -6.78
C SER A 91 -2.93 -11.91 -5.43
N GLU A 92 -2.20 -12.07 -4.33
CA GLU A 92 -2.72 -11.89 -2.98
C GLU A 92 -3.12 -10.43 -2.71
N LEU A 93 -2.22 -9.47 -2.93
CA LEU A 93 -2.51 -8.05 -2.71
C LEU A 93 -3.60 -7.55 -3.65
N LEU A 94 -3.53 -7.84 -4.95
CA LEU A 94 -4.55 -7.44 -5.91
C LEU A 94 -5.90 -8.08 -5.58
N GLY A 95 -5.91 -9.34 -5.16
CA GLY A 95 -7.12 -10.01 -4.69
C GLY A 95 -7.75 -9.32 -3.47
N GLN A 96 -6.94 -8.87 -2.51
CA GLN A 96 -7.43 -8.09 -1.37
C GLN A 96 -7.99 -6.73 -1.81
N ILE A 97 -7.31 -6.03 -2.72
CA ILE A 97 -7.76 -4.75 -3.31
C ILE A 97 -9.11 -4.93 -4.04
N LEU A 98 -9.25 -5.96 -4.87
CA LEU A 98 -10.48 -6.24 -5.60
C LEU A 98 -11.64 -6.58 -4.67
N ARG A 99 -11.40 -7.38 -3.62
CA ARG A 99 -12.42 -7.68 -2.59
C ARG A 99 -12.82 -6.42 -1.83
N TYR A 100 -11.87 -5.55 -1.50
CA TYR A 100 -12.15 -4.28 -0.87
C TYR A 100 -13.06 -3.40 -1.74
N TRP A 101 -12.80 -3.32 -3.05
CA TRP A 101 -13.65 -2.59 -3.99
C TRP A 101 -15.03 -3.21 -4.22
N ALA A 102 -15.14 -4.54 -4.15
CA ALA A 102 -16.40 -5.25 -4.34
C ALA A 102 -17.35 -5.16 -3.13
N ALA A 103 -16.82 -4.88 -1.93
CA ALA A 103 -17.65 -4.63 -0.76
C ALA A 103 -18.46 -3.34 -0.96
N SER A 104 -19.71 -3.30 -0.48
CA SER A 104 -20.53 -2.08 -0.58
C SER A 104 -19.77 -0.87 0.00
N PRO A 105 -19.73 0.27 -0.71
CA PRO A 105 -19.15 1.49 -0.18
C PRO A 105 -19.90 1.90 1.10
N ASN A 106 -19.16 2.41 2.09
CA ASN A 106 -19.83 3.04 3.22
C ASN A 106 -20.25 4.44 2.78
N PRO A 107 -21.57 4.75 2.70
CA PRO A 107 -22.03 6.04 2.21
C PRO A 107 -21.37 7.15 3.03
N SER A 108 -20.76 8.12 2.35
CA SER A 108 -20.04 9.18 3.04
C SER A 108 -21.04 9.96 3.90
N LYS A 109 -20.78 10.08 5.21
CA LYS A 109 -21.66 10.89 6.07
C LYS A 109 -21.46 12.35 5.69
N GLY A 110 -22.42 12.96 4.98
CA GLY A 110 -22.37 14.30 4.38
C GLY A 110 -21.41 15.28 5.07
N GLY A 111 -20.51 15.90 4.29
CA GLY A 111 -19.46 16.77 4.82
C GLY A 111 -19.99 18.15 5.18
N GLU A 112 -19.53 18.67 6.31
CA GLU A 112 -19.20 20.09 6.49
C GLU A 112 -17.77 20.35 5.97
#